data_AF-A0A3D4PL37-F1
#
_entry.id   AF-A0A3D4PL37-F1
#
_cell.length_a   1.000
_cell.length_b   1.000
_cell.length_c   1.000
_cell.angle_alpha   90.00
_cell.angle_beta   90.00
_cell.angle_gamma   90.00
#
_symmetry.space_group_name_H-M   'P 1'
#
loop_
_entity.id
_entity.type
_entity.pdbx_description
1 polymer ?
#
loop_
_entity_poly.entity_id
_entity_poly.type
_entity_poly.pdbx_seq_one_letter_code
_entity_poly.pdbx_strand_id
1 'polypeptide(L)'
;KVAPTYLKTIRQIRDNIHEFQSAILSRDVQIVRDFGHGRVELRQRYLPMKRVGICVPGGAAAYPSTLLMTAVPAQTAGVQEIAVVAPPTEFGSYNTDLLAACYELGVTEVYRAGGAQAAAAMAYGVEGLPQVDKIVGPGNLFVALAKRLVFGEVDIDSIAGPSEVIVLADESADPRFVASDLISQAEHSPGSAVLITWHEPLLKAVHAELDRQLGLLSRGDLARQSLEDYSALILADSAEQAAMTTDRLATEHLHISTADPEAMLKQVQNAGAIFLGHYTPVALGDYVAGPSHVLPTGGTARFANGLCANDFLKRSSIISYDKDALRHDADNVRLLADKEGLTAHRNSVDIRLQE
;
A
#
# COMPACT_ATOMS: atom_id res chain seq x y z
N LYS A 1 -0.09 31.06 6.10
CA LYS A 1 -1.56 30.91 5.99
C LYS A 1 -2.06 29.78 6.89
N VAL A 2 -1.34 28.67 7.00
CA VAL A 2 -1.68 27.58 7.93
C VAL A 2 -1.11 27.83 9.33
N ALA A 3 -1.72 27.21 10.34
CA ALA A 3 -1.27 27.31 11.73
C ALA A 3 0.08 26.59 11.95
N PRO A 4 1.00 27.14 12.77
CA PRO A 4 2.26 26.46 13.10
C PRO A 4 2.05 25.08 13.74
N THR A 5 0.94 24.89 14.46
CA THR A 5 0.55 23.60 15.06
C THR A 5 0.30 22.54 13.99
N TYR A 6 -0.36 22.89 12.89
CA TYR A 6 -0.58 21.97 11.77
C TYR A 6 0.74 21.50 11.15
N LEU A 7 1.67 22.44 10.86
CA LEU A 7 2.98 22.10 10.30
C LEU A 7 3.80 21.21 11.26
N LYS A 8 3.71 21.47 12.57
CA LYS A 8 4.33 20.61 13.58
C LYS A 8 3.76 19.18 13.54
N THR A 9 2.43 19.05 13.39
CA THR A 9 1.77 17.74 13.23
C THR A 9 2.23 17.03 11.96
N ILE A 10 2.28 17.72 10.82
CA ILE A 10 2.77 17.16 9.55
C ILE A 10 4.20 16.63 9.69
N ARG A 11 5.10 17.39 10.34
CA ARG A 11 6.48 16.94 10.58
C ARG A 11 6.54 15.70 11.47
N GLN A 12 5.77 15.67 12.56
CA GLN A 12 5.73 14.50 13.44
C GLN A 12 5.25 13.25 12.69
N ILE A 13 4.18 13.36 11.91
CA ILE A 13 3.65 12.25 11.12
C ILE A 13 4.68 11.80 10.07
N ARG A 14 5.28 12.75 9.35
CA ARG A 14 6.37 12.47 8.39
C ARG A 14 7.49 11.69 9.06
N ASP A 15 7.91 12.09 10.26
CA ASP A 15 9.02 11.45 10.97
C ASP A 15 8.66 10.01 11.38
N ASN A 16 7.44 9.76 11.85
CA ASN A 16 6.94 8.40 12.14
C ASN A 16 6.91 7.51 10.89
N ILE A 17 6.40 8.03 9.77
CA ILE A 17 6.37 7.30 8.48
C ILE A 17 7.81 7.02 8.04
N HIS A 18 8.68 8.03 8.02
CA HIS A 18 10.07 7.89 7.60
C HIS A 18 10.82 6.85 8.45
N GLU A 19 10.63 6.86 9.78
CA GLU A 19 11.22 5.87 10.69
C GLU A 19 10.83 4.45 10.29
N PHE A 20 9.53 4.18 10.16
CA PHE A 20 9.03 2.85 9.78
C PHE A 20 9.52 2.43 8.39
N GLN A 21 9.38 3.31 7.40
CA GLN A 21 9.77 3.04 6.01
C GLN A 21 11.28 2.79 5.87
N SER A 22 12.11 3.49 6.65
CA SER A 22 13.57 3.29 6.67
C SER A 22 13.94 1.94 7.28
N ALA A 23 13.20 1.49 8.30
CA ALA A 23 13.46 0.21 8.96
C ALA A 23 13.22 -1.00 8.04
N ILE A 24 12.27 -0.88 7.10
CA ILE A 24 11.90 -1.97 6.17
C ILE A 24 12.57 -1.87 4.79
N LEU A 25 13.40 -0.85 4.55
CA LEU A 25 14.00 -0.60 3.24
C LEU A 25 15.01 -1.70 2.86
N SER A 26 14.79 -2.31 1.69
CA SER A 26 15.63 -3.36 1.14
C SER A 26 17.03 -2.84 0.82
N ARG A 27 18.02 -3.72 1.01
CA ARG A 27 19.43 -3.43 0.72
C ARG A 27 19.98 -4.45 -0.26
N ASP A 28 21.06 -4.07 -0.92
CA ASP A 28 21.77 -4.95 -1.85
C ASP A 28 22.13 -6.28 -1.19
N VAL A 29 21.89 -7.37 -1.93
CA VAL A 29 22.20 -8.74 -1.52
C VAL A 29 23.41 -9.22 -2.31
N GLN A 30 24.30 -9.97 -1.67
CA GLN A 30 25.46 -10.59 -2.30
C GLN A 30 25.61 -12.05 -1.89
N ILE A 31 25.90 -12.90 -2.86
CA ILE A 31 26.28 -14.30 -2.70
C ILE A 31 27.59 -14.52 -3.45
N VAL A 32 28.59 -15.04 -2.76
CA VAL A 32 29.87 -15.47 -3.36
C VAL A 32 29.97 -16.99 -3.25
N ARG A 33 30.37 -17.63 -4.34
CA ARG A 33 30.64 -19.08 -4.38
C ARG A 33 32.02 -19.32 -4.96
N ASP A 34 32.80 -20.16 -4.29
CA ASP A 34 34.12 -20.57 -4.73
C ASP A 34 34.09 -22.05 -5.16
N PHE A 35 34.67 -22.34 -6.33
CA PHE A 35 34.75 -23.66 -6.94
C PHE A 35 36.21 -23.96 -7.28
N GLY A 36 36.98 -24.43 -6.29
CA GLY A 36 38.43 -24.60 -6.44
C GLY A 36 39.10 -23.24 -6.65
N HIS A 37 39.58 -22.97 -7.87
CA HIS A 37 40.16 -21.67 -8.25
C HIS A 37 39.15 -20.69 -8.87
N GLY A 38 37.93 -21.15 -9.16
CA GLY A 38 36.88 -20.31 -9.75
C GLY A 38 36.03 -19.60 -8.72
N ARG A 39 35.57 -18.40 -9.06
CA ARG A 39 34.69 -17.57 -8.24
C ARG A 39 33.48 -17.08 -9.03
N VAL A 40 32.32 -17.26 -8.42
CA VAL A 40 31.04 -16.69 -8.86
C VAL A 40 30.57 -15.66 -7.84
N GLU A 41 30.21 -14.48 -8.32
CA GLU A 41 29.58 -13.45 -7.52
C GLU A 41 28.21 -13.11 -8.10
N LEU A 42 27.17 -13.30 -7.30
CA LEU A 42 25.79 -12.96 -7.60
C LEU A 42 25.37 -11.82 -6.69
N ARG A 43 24.83 -10.74 -7.25
CA ARG A 43 24.25 -9.64 -6.49
C ARG A 43 22.84 -9.34 -6.95
N GLN A 44 22.01 -8.87 -6.02
CA GLN A 44 20.76 -8.21 -6.34
C GLN A 44 20.87 -6.76 -5.90
N ARG A 45 20.91 -5.85 -6.87
CA ARG A 45 21.07 -4.41 -6.65
C ARG A 45 19.71 -3.73 -6.62
N TYR A 46 19.46 -2.90 -5.62
CA TYR A 46 18.27 -2.07 -5.50
C TYR A 46 18.61 -0.61 -5.78
N LEU A 47 17.85 0.03 -6.67
CA LEU A 47 18.00 1.45 -6.99
C LEU A 47 16.62 2.13 -7.02
N PRO A 48 16.47 3.37 -6.51
CA PRO A 48 15.22 4.08 -6.63
C PRO A 48 14.84 4.34 -8.09
N MET A 49 13.54 4.42 -8.34
CA MET A 49 13.02 5.03 -9.56
C MET A 49 13.43 6.51 -9.61
N LYS A 50 13.59 7.03 -10.83
CA LYS A 50 14.05 8.41 -10.99
C LYS A 50 12.91 9.37 -10.67
N ARG A 51 11.73 9.09 -11.23
CA ARG A 51 10.56 9.97 -11.16
C ARG A 51 9.28 9.20 -10.91
N VAL A 52 8.45 9.67 -9.97
CA VAL A 52 7.12 9.09 -9.71
C VAL A 52 6.03 10.14 -9.69
N GLY A 53 4.83 9.72 -10.06
CA GLY A 53 3.61 10.51 -10.00
C GLY A 53 2.75 10.09 -8.80
N ILE A 54 2.20 11.05 -8.08
CA ILE A 54 1.33 10.84 -6.92
C ILE A 54 -0.04 11.44 -7.20
N CYS A 55 -1.07 10.59 -7.21
CA CYS A 55 -2.46 10.99 -7.21
C CYS A 55 -2.91 11.30 -5.77
N VAL A 56 -3.22 12.56 -5.48
CA VAL A 56 -3.85 12.95 -4.21
C VAL A 56 -5.34 13.23 -4.45
N PRO A 57 -6.27 12.49 -3.80
CA PRO A 57 -7.68 12.78 -3.89
C PRO A 57 -8.02 14.18 -3.37
N GLY A 58 -9.08 14.78 -3.92
CA GLY A 58 -9.55 16.10 -3.51
C GLY A 58 -10.95 16.41 -4.01
N GLY A 59 -11.76 15.38 -4.26
CA GLY A 59 -13.13 15.55 -4.76
C GLY A 59 -14.10 15.98 -3.65
N ALA A 60 -14.12 15.24 -2.55
CA ALA A 60 -15.08 15.43 -1.44
C ALA A 60 -14.44 15.95 -0.14
N ALA A 61 -13.14 15.72 0.06
CA ALA A 61 -12.38 16.18 1.21
C ALA A 61 -10.90 16.33 0.84
N ALA A 62 -10.14 17.03 1.68
CA ALA A 62 -8.70 17.21 1.52
C ALA A 62 -7.97 16.08 2.24
N TYR A 63 -6.99 15.45 1.57
CA TYR A 63 -6.24 14.31 2.12
C TYR A 63 -4.72 14.56 2.21
N PRO A 64 -4.25 15.44 3.11
CA PRO A 64 -2.81 15.56 3.40
C PRO A 64 -2.19 14.24 3.90
N SER A 65 -2.97 13.36 4.53
CA SER A 65 -2.53 12.02 4.93
C SER A 65 -2.10 11.20 3.72
N THR A 66 -2.89 11.15 2.64
CA THR A 66 -2.51 10.44 1.42
C THR A 66 -1.24 10.98 0.78
N LEU A 67 -1.05 12.30 0.80
CA LEU A 67 0.21 12.90 0.35
C LEU A 67 1.39 12.38 1.19
N LEU A 68 1.28 12.38 2.52
CA LEU A 68 2.31 11.86 3.42
C LEU A 68 2.60 10.37 3.17
N MET A 69 1.54 9.57 3.09
CA MET A 69 1.59 8.11 2.94
C MET A 69 2.08 7.64 1.56
N THR A 70 2.27 8.56 0.61
CA THR A 70 2.82 8.28 -0.73
C THR A 70 4.17 8.95 -0.97
N ALA A 71 4.30 10.24 -0.61
CA ALA A 71 5.51 11.01 -0.86
C ALA A 71 6.64 10.62 0.10
N VAL A 72 6.35 10.38 1.39
CA VAL A 72 7.41 10.02 2.35
C VAL A 72 8.05 8.67 2.03
N PRO A 73 7.30 7.59 1.71
CA PRO A 73 7.92 6.34 1.24
C PRO A 73 8.78 6.52 -0.02
N ALA A 74 8.33 7.32 -0.99
CA ALA A 74 9.11 7.62 -2.20
C ALA A 74 10.43 8.35 -1.87
N GLN A 75 10.38 9.33 -0.97
CA GLN A 75 11.55 10.06 -0.49
C GLN A 75 12.51 9.15 0.28
N THR A 76 11.99 8.30 1.17
CA THR A 76 12.78 7.31 1.91
C THR A 76 13.49 6.33 0.98
N ALA A 77 12.86 5.93 -0.12
CA ALA A 77 13.48 5.09 -1.14
C ALA A 77 14.60 5.80 -1.92
N GLY A 78 14.60 7.13 -1.95
CA GLY A 78 15.56 7.96 -2.68
C GLY A 78 15.07 8.43 -4.06
N VAL A 79 13.75 8.46 -4.29
CA VAL A 79 13.20 9.03 -5.53
C VAL A 79 13.51 10.53 -5.60
N GLN A 80 14.06 10.97 -6.73
CA GLN A 80 14.56 12.33 -6.89
C GLN A 80 13.49 13.32 -7.38
N GLU A 81 12.56 12.84 -8.20
CA GLU A 81 11.54 13.67 -8.83
C GLU A 81 10.14 13.15 -8.45
N ILE A 82 9.32 13.98 -7.82
CA ILE A 82 7.98 13.63 -7.36
C ILE A 82 6.99 14.64 -7.92
N ALA A 83 6.13 14.19 -8.83
CA ALA A 83 5.04 14.98 -9.39
C ALA A 83 3.73 14.68 -8.65
N VAL A 84 3.17 15.67 -7.97
CA VAL A 84 1.86 15.54 -7.31
C VAL A 84 0.77 16.09 -8.22
N VAL A 85 -0.27 15.30 -8.47
CA VAL A 85 -1.50 15.76 -9.11
C VAL A 85 -2.61 15.81 -8.05
N ALA A 86 -3.32 16.94 -7.99
CA ALA A 86 -4.51 17.09 -7.16
C ALA A 86 -5.60 17.86 -7.94
N PRO A 87 -6.88 17.45 -7.86
CA PRO A 87 -7.94 18.06 -8.66
C PRO A 87 -8.06 19.57 -8.36
N PRO A 88 -8.46 20.40 -9.34
CA PRO A 88 -8.61 21.85 -9.16
C PRO A 88 -9.89 22.20 -8.38
N THR A 89 -9.92 21.86 -7.09
CA THR A 89 -11.04 22.07 -6.15
C THR A 89 -10.53 22.71 -4.86
N GLU A 90 -11.44 23.21 -4.03
CA GLU A 90 -11.13 23.75 -2.69
C GLU A 90 -10.51 22.70 -1.74
N PHE A 91 -10.76 21.42 -2.00
CA PHE A 91 -10.23 20.29 -1.25
C PHE A 91 -8.94 19.71 -1.87
N GLY A 92 -8.69 19.94 -3.16
CA GLY A 92 -7.51 19.48 -3.89
C GLY A 92 -6.45 20.57 -4.00
N SER A 93 -6.02 20.88 -5.22
CA SER A 93 -4.88 21.77 -5.50
C SER A 93 -5.10 23.26 -5.15
N TYR A 94 -6.31 23.67 -4.73
CA TYR A 94 -6.53 25.00 -4.14
C TYR A 94 -6.55 24.99 -2.62
N ASN A 95 -6.52 23.81 -1.99
CA ASN A 95 -6.51 23.66 -0.56
C ASN A 95 -5.18 24.15 0.04
N THR A 96 -5.24 25.09 0.98
CA THR A 96 -4.03 25.70 1.54
C THR A 96 -3.28 24.75 2.48
N ASP A 97 -3.97 23.84 3.16
CA ASP A 97 -3.36 22.87 4.06
C ASP A 97 -2.62 21.79 3.26
N LEU A 98 -3.21 21.29 2.17
CA LEU A 98 -2.54 20.37 1.25
C LEU A 98 -1.28 20.98 0.65
N LEU A 99 -1.34 22.20 0.14
CA LEU A 99 -0.18 22.89 -0.43
C LEU A 99 0.90 23.16 0.62
N ALA A 100 0.52 23.44 1.86
CA ALA A 100 1.47 23.60 2.96
C ALA A 100 2.14 22.26 3.32
N ALA A 101 1.40 21.14 3.29
CA ALA A 101 1.98 19.81 3.45
C ALA A 101 2.96 19.46 2.31
N CYS A 102 2.62 19.77 1.04
CA CYS A 102 3.56 19.64 -0.08
C CYS A 102 4.86 20.41 0.18
N TYR A 103 4.74 21.66 0.63
CA TYR A 103 5.89 22.51 0.94
C TYR A 103 6.75 21.93 2.08
N GLU A 104 6.14 21.48 3.18
CA GLU A 104 6.86 20.85 4.31
C GLU A 104 7.58 19.56 3.92
N LEU A 105 7.04 18.83 2.95
CA LEU A 105 7.68 17.64 2.38
C LEU A 105 8.72 17.98 1.31
N GLY A 106 8.89 19.25 0.92
CA GLY A 106 9.81 19.64 -0.13
C GLY A 106 9.37 19.23 -1.54
N VAL A 107 8.08 18.95 -1.75
CA VAL A 107 7.51 18.68 -3.07
C VAL A 107 7.45 19.99 -3.86
N THR A 108 8.12 20.03 -5.00
CA THR A 108 8.25 21.22 -5.87
C THR A 108 7.32 21.20 -7.07
N GLU A 109 6.83 20.04 -7.47
CA GLU A 109 5.97 19.86 -8.64
C GLU A 109 4.55 19.47 -8.21
N VAL A 110 3.64 20.44 -8.21
CA VAL A 110 2.21 20.25 -7.89
C VAL A 110 1.35 20.74 -9.04
N TYR A 111 0.60 19.82 -9.63
CA TYR A 111 -0.23 20.04 -10.81
C TYR A 111 -1.71 20.06 -10.46
N ARG A 112 -2.41 21.04 -11.03
CA ARG A 112 -3.85 21.23 -10.87
C ARG A 112 -4.62 20.31 -11.83
N ALA A 113 -4.50 19.02 -11.60
CA ALA A 113 -5.09 17.97 -12.43
C ALA A 113 -5.57 16.82 -11.53
N GLY A 114 -6.64 16.14 -11.94
CA GLY A 114 -7.12 14.93 -11.25
C GLY A 114 -7.80 14.00 -12.24
N GLY A 115 -8.37 12.89 -11.76
CA GLY A 115 -9.10 11.95 -12.59
C GLY A 115 -8.23 11.17 -13.58
N ALA A 116 -8.88 10.50 -14.53
CA ALA A 116 -8.22 9.65 -15.52
C ALA A 116 -7.21 10.43 -16.40
N GLN A 117 -7.51 11.68 -16.72
CA GLN A 117 -6.67 12.55 -17.53
C GLN A 117 -5.33 12.88 -16.84
N ALA A 118 -5.31 12.99 -15.50
CA ALA A 118 -4.06 13.23 -14.78
C ALA A 118 -3.18 11.98 -14.78
N ALA A 119 -3.77 10.79 -14.60
CA ALA A 119 -3.05 9.53 -14.72
C ALA A 119 -2.47 9.35 -16.14
N ALA A 120 -3.25 9.63 -17.19
CA ALA A 120 -2.76 9.59 -18.56
C ALA A 120 -1.64 10.62 -18.83
N ALA A 121 -1.78 11.86 -18.34
CA ALA A 121 -0.77 12.89 -18.52
C ALA A 121 0.56 12.55 -17.82
N MET A 122 0.51 11.93 -16.63
CA MET A 122 1.71 11.42 -15.96
C MET A 122 2.31 10.21 -16.71
N ALA A 123 1.47 9.32 -17.25
CA ALA A 123 1.94 8.11 -17.91
C ALA A 123 2.58 8.37 -19.28
N TYR A 124 2.09 9.34 -20.05
CA TYR A 124 2.57 9.62 -21.40
C TYR A 124 3.41 10.90 -21.51
N GLY A 125 3.37 11.74 -20.48
CA GLY A 125 3.96 13.07 -20.52
C GLY A 125 3.16 14.04 -21.40
N VAL A 126 3.12 15.30 -20.98
CA VAL A 126 2.56 16.42 -21.75
C VAL A 126 3.44 17.65 -21.55
N GLU A 127 3.20 18.71 -22.32
CA GLU A 127 3.89 19.99 -22.11
C GLU A 127 3.71 20.46 -20.65
N GLY A 128 4.83 20.65 -19.94
CA GLY A 128 4.85 21.06 -18.54
C GLY A 128 4.75 19.94 -17.49
N LEU A 129 4.35 18.71 -17.86
CA LEU A 129 4.33 17.54 -16.99
C LEU A 129 5.07 16.38 -17.66
N PRO A 130 6.37 16.19 -17.38
CA PRO A 130 7.15 15.07 -17.90
C PRO A 130 6.60 13.72 -17.44
N GLN A 131 6.73 12.71 -18.31
CA GLN A 131 6.39 11.32 -18.02
C GLN A 131 7.08 10.82 -16.74
N VAL A 132 6.37 10.05 -15.92
CA VAL A 132 6.87 9.41 -14.69
C VAL A 132 7.15 7.91 -14.92
N ASP A 133 7.93 7.27 -14.04
CA ASP A 133 8.20 5.83 -14.11
C ASP A 133 7.09 4.99 -13.42
N LYS A 134 6.44 5.55 -12.39
CA LYS A 134 5.37 4.90 -11.61
C LYS A 134 4.32 5.90 -11.16
N ILE A 135 3.04 5.50 -11.16
CA ILE A 135 1.93 6.28 -10.61
C ILE A 135 1.38 5.59 -9.37
N VAL A 136 1.34 6.31 -8.25
CA VAL A 136 0.83 5.82 -6.97
C VAL A 136 -0.29 6.69 -6.42
N GLY A 137 -0.99 6.16 -5.42
CA GLY A 137 -2.02 6.85 -4.68
C GLY A 137 -3.43 6.39 -5.06
N PRO A 138 -4.37 6.42 -4.09
CA PRO A 138 -5.75 6.06 -4.30
C PRO A 138 -6.47 7.11 -5.15
N GLY A 139 -7.65 6.75 -5.63
CA GLY A 139 -8.55 7.65 -6.33
C GLY A 139 -9.88 6.99 -6.57
N ASN A 140 -10.81 7.74 -7.16
CA ASN A 140 -12.10 7.16 -7.54
C ASN A 140 -11.93 6.10 -8.64
N LEU A 141 -13.04 5.43 -8.99
CA LEU A 141 -13.08 4.39 -10.02
C LEU A 141 -12.39 4.80 -11.34
N PHE A 142 -12.51 6.07 -11.77
CA PHE A 142 -11.89 6.54 -13.00
C PHE A 142 -10.35 6.60 -12.91
N VAL A 143 -9.80 7.01 -11.77
CA VAL A 143 -8.35 6.99 -11.53
C VAL A 143 -7.86 5.55 -11.48
N ALA A 144 -8.57 4.66 -10.77
CA ALA A 144 -8.21 3.25 -10.67
C ALA A 144 -8.19 2.56 -12.05
N LEU A 145 -9.22 2.79 -12.87
CA LEU A 145 -9.29 2.25 -14.23
C LEU A 145 -8.22 2.86 -15.16
N ALA A 146 -7.92 4.15 -15.02
CA ALA A 146 -6.86 4.79 -15.80
C ALA A 146 -5.49 4.21 -15.46
N LYS A 147 -5.16 4.07 -14.16
CA LYS A 147 -3.94 3.39 -13.68
C LYS A 147 -3.83 1.99 -14.27
N ARG A 148 -4.91 1.20 -14.24
CA ARG A 148 -4.95 -0.13 -14.86
C ARG A 148 -4.63 -0.10 -16.36
N LEU A 149 -5.13 0.91 -17.10
CA LEU A 149 -4.93 1.01 -18.54
C LEU A 149 -3.51 1.44 -18.93
N VAL A 150 -2.84 2.24 -18.08
CA VAL A 150 -1.47 2.71 -18.33
C VAL A 150 -0.40 1.79 -17.74
N PHE A 151 -0.78 0.78 -16.96
CA PHE A 151 0.15 -0.21 -16.43
C PHE A 151 0.86 -0.95 -17.57
N GLY A 152 2.18 -0.95 -17.54
CA GLY A 152 3.05 -1.50 -18.58
C GLY A 152 3.75 -0.43 -19.42
N GLU A 153 3.14 0.74 -19.57
CA GLU A 153 3.82 1.97 -20.04
C GLU A 153 4.54 2.64 -18.86
N VAL A 154 3.85 2.68 -17.72
CA VAL A 154 4.40 3.03 -16.41
C VAL A 154 4.01 1.96 -15.41
N ASP A 155 4.73 1.89 -14.29
CA ASP A 155 4.33 1.05 -13.17
C ASP A 155 3.18 1.69 -12.37
N ILE A 156 2.44 0.91 -11.61
CA ILE A 156 1.42 1.39 -10.66
C ILE A 156 1.59 0.68 -9.31
N ASP A 157 1.10 1.26 -8.22
CA ASP A 157 1.01 0.60 -6.91
C ASP A 157 -0.08 -0.47 -6.89
N SER A 158 -1.33 -0.08 -7.13
CA SER A 158 -2.49 -0.96 -7.05
C SER A 158 -3.70 -0.39 -7.79
N ILE A 159 -4.70 -1.25 -8.00
CA ILE A 159 -6.03 -0.85 -8.47
C ILE A 159 -6.91 -0.77 -7.23
N ALA A 160 -6.91 0.40 -6.58
CA ALA A 160 -7.72 0.65 -5.40
C ALA A 160 -9.23 0.62 -5.75
N GLY A 161 -9.99 -0.03 -4.88
CA GLY A 161 -11.44 -0.06 -4.83
C GLY A 161 -11.96 0.73 -3.63
N PRO A 162 -13.23 0.51 -3.22
CA PRO A 162 -13.78 1.08 -1.99
C PRO A 162 -12.99 0.67 -0.75
N SER A 163 -12.99 1.55 0.26
CA SER A 163 -12.33 1.33 1.55
C SER A 163 -13.05 0.20 2.31
N GLU A 164 -12.32 -0.74 2.92
CA GLU A 164 -12.87 -1.90 3.64
C GLU A 164 -12.27 -2.06 5.06
N VAL A 165 -13.08 -2.44 6.05
CA VAL A 165 -12.60 -2.88 7.37
C VAL A 165 -13.32 -4.15 7.83
N ILE A 166 -12.57 -5.06 8.46
CA ILE A 166 -13.13 -6.12 9.31
C ILE A 166 -12.71 -5.85 10.75
N VAL A 167 -13.69 -5.84 11.67
CA VAL A 167 -13.45 -5.90 13.10
C VAL A 167 -13.74 -7.33 13.56
N LEU A 168 -12.70 -8.02 14.00
CA LEU A 168 -12.76 -9.36 14.57
C LEU A 168 -12.77 -9.24 16.09
N ALA A 169 -13.87 -9.63 16.74
CA ALA A 169 -14.10 -9.31 18.15
C ALA A 169 -14.70 -10.47 18.94
N ASP A 170 -14.29 -10.58 20.21
CA ASP A 170 -14.79 -11.55 21.18
C ASP A 170 -15.62 -10.85 22.29
N GLU A 171 -16.01 -11.59 23.32
CA GLU A 171 -16.80 -11.08 24.45
C GLU A 171 -16.11 -9.97 25.27
N SER A 172 -14.80 -9.76 25.11
CA SER A 172 -14.06 -8.71 25.83
C SER A 172 -14.13 -7.35 25.12
N ALA A 173 -14.56 -7.32 23.86
CA ALA A 173 -14.64 -6.10 23.08
C ALA A 173 -15.70 -5.13 23.62
N ASP A 174 -15.36 -3.85 23.71
CA ASP A 174 -16.33 -2.81 24.01
C ASP A 174 -17.17 -2.50 22.75
N PRO A 175 -18.51 -2.67 22.79
CA PRO A 175 -19.37 -2.40 21.63
C PRO A 175 -19.27 -0.96 21.12
N ARG A 176 -18.87 0.00 21.98
CA ARG A 176 -18.65 1.41 21.61
C ARG A 176 -17.45 1.59 20.71
N PHE A 177 -16.38 0.85 20.97
CA PHE A 177 -15.17 0.93 20.14
C PHE A 177 -15.43 0.25 18.80
N VAL A 178 -15.98 -0.96 18.82
CA VAL A 178 -16.33 -1.70 17.60
C VAL A 178 -17.26 -0.89 16.70
N ALA A 179 -18.34 -0.31 17.23
CA ALA A 179 -19.24 0.53 16.44
C ALA A 179 -18.53 1.75 15.84
N SER A 180 -17.64 2.39 16.60
CA SER A 180 -16.87 3.55 16.13
C SER A 180 -15.92 3.17 14.99
N ASP A 181 -15.28 2.00 15.05
CA ASP A 181 -14.39 1.50 14.00
C ASP A 181 -15.15 1.10 12.73
N LEU A 182 -16.38 0.58 12.86
CA LEU A 182 -17.23 0.33 11.69
C LEU A 182 -17.69 1.63 11.02
N ILE A 183 -18.06 2.63 11.82
CA ILE A 183 -18.55 3.93 11.30
C ILE A 183 -17.41 4.71 10.62
N SER A 184 -16.22 4.70 11.20
CA SER A 184 -15.06 5.44 10.66
C SER A 184 -14.73 5.00 9.23
N GLN A 185 -14.92 3.71 8.91
CA GLN A 185 -14.74 3.25 7.54
C GLN A 185 -15.94 3.58 6.65
N ALA A 186 -17.16 3.42 7.16
CA ALA A 186 -18.38 3.67 6.40
C ALA A 186 -18.53 5.14 5.95
N GLU A 187 -17.93 6.11 6.66
CA GLU A 187 -17.99 7.53 6.26
C GLU A 187 -17.18 7.87 5.00
N HIS A 188 -16.29 6.97 4.53
CA HIS A 188 -15.49 7.18 3.32
C HIS A 188 -16.31 7.23 2.01
N SER A 189 -17.51 6.65 2.00
CA SER A 189 -18.52 6.67 0.92
C SER A 189 -18.02 6.42 -0.52
N PRO A 190 -18.19 5.20 -1.04
CA PRO A 190 -18.61 4.00 -0.32
C PRO A 190 -17.48 3.43 0.54
N GLY A 191 -17.81 3.01 1.76
CA GLY A 191 -16.94 2.20 2.62
C GLY A 191 -17.69 0.95 3.08
N SER A 192 -16.98 -0.16 3.22
CA SER A 192 -17.51 -1.43 3.75
C SER A 192 -16.93 -1.71 5.12
N ALA A 193 -17.77 -2.16 6.06
CA ALA A 193 -17.37 -2.41 7.44
C ALA A 193 -18.05 -3.70 7.95
N VAL A 194 -17.27 -4.69 8.34
CA VAL A 194 -17.81 -5.98 8.77
C VAL A 194 -17.38 -6.29 10.19
N LEU A 195 -18.34 -6.55 11.07
CA LEU A 195 -18.07 -7.18 12.36
C LEU A 195 -18.15 -8.70 12.20
N ILE A 196 -17.13 -9.42 12.64
CA ILE A 196 -17.17 -10.88 12.78
C ILE A 196 -16.93 -11.21 14.25
N THR A 197 -17.87 -11.90 14.87
CA THR A 197 -17.78 -12.33 16.27
C THR A 197 -18.40 -13.71 16.46
N TRP A 198 -17.95 -14.44 17.48
CA TRP A 198 -18.58 -15.67 17.97
C TRP A 198 -19.34 -15.45 19.29
N HIS A 199 -19.56 -14.19 19.66
CA HIS A 199 -20.31 -13.80 20.86
C HIS A 199 -21.60 -13.08 20.48
N GLU A 200 -22.72 -13.81 20.41
CA GLU A 200 -24.02 -13.27 19.98
C GLU A 200 -24.46 -11.97 20.71
N PRO A 201 -24.29 -11.83 22.04
CA PRO A 201 -24.66 -10.59 22.73
C PRO A 201 -23.97 -9.33 22.19
N LEU A 202 -22.75 -9.46 21.65
CA LEU A 202 -22.00 -8.32 21.10
C LEU A 202 -22.70 -7.73 19.87
N LEU A 203 -23.33 -8.55 19.02
CA LEU A 203 -24.01 -8.09 17.80
C LEU A 203 -25.13 -7.08 18.13
N LYS A 204 -25.96 -7.42 19.13
CA LYS A 204 -27.07 -6.56 19.57
C LYS A 204 -26.55 -5.26 20.21
N ALA A 205 -25.49 -5.36 21.00
CA ALA A 205 -24.88 -4.21 21.65
C ALA A 205 -24.23 -3.25 20.63
N VAL A 206 -23.49 -3.78 19.65
CA VAL A 206 -22.88 -2.98 18.57
C VAL A 206 -23.96 -2.34 17.71
N HIS A 207 -25.03 -3.06 17.35
CA HIS A 207 -26.12 -2.48 16.56
C HIS A 207 -26.77 -1.28 17.24
N ALA A 208 -27.09 -1.37 18.53
CA ALA A 208 -27.65 -0.26 19.30
C ALA A 208 -26.70 0.95 19.35
N GLU A 209 -25.41 0.69 19.42
CA GLU A 209 -24.38 1.72 19.50
C GLU A 209 -24.09 2.37 18.14
N LEU A 210 -24.19 1.62 17.04
CA LEU A 210 -24.19 2.18 15.68
C LEU A 210 -25.30 3.23 15.54
N ASP A 211 -26.53 2.90 15.91
CA ASP A 211 -27.66 3.84 15.84
C ASP A 211 -27.42 5.09 16.68
N ARG A 212 -26.90 4.91 17.90
CA ARG A 212 -26.60 6.02 18.81
C ARG A 212 -25.51 6.94 18.24
N GLN A 213 -24.40 6.38 17.78
CA GLN A 213 -23.25 7.14 17.31
C GLN A 213 -23.50 7.84 15.98
N LEU A 214 -24.17 7.17 15.03
CA LEU A 214 -24.52 7.76 13.73
C LEU A 214 -25.35 9.04 13.91
N GLY A 215 -26.26 9.09 14.87
CA GLY A 215 -27.06 10.29 15.16
C GLY A 215 -26.26 11.49 15.71
N LEU A 216 -25.00 11.31 16.10
CA LEU A 216 -24.13 12.36 16.65
C LEU A 216 -23.16 12.94 15.62
N LEU A 217 -22.97 12.27 14.49
CA LEU A 217 -21.95 12.62 13.50
C LEU A 217 -22.53 13.44 12.35
N SER A 218 -21.78 14.43 11.89
CA SER A 218 -22.18 15.30 10.76
C SER A 218 -22.34 14.54 9.44
N ARG A 219 -21.64 13.41 9.28
CA ARG A 219 -21.73 12.49 8.12
C ARG A 219 -22.53 11.22 8.43
N GLY A 220 -23.31 11.22 9.52
CA GLY A 220 -24.04 10.05 10.01
C GLY A 220 -24.94 9.39 8.98
N ASP A 221 -25.73 10.16 8.22
CA ASP A 221 -26.64 9.60 7.20
C ASP A 221 -25.91 8.89 6.07
N LEU A 222 -24.76 9.43 5.65
CA LEU A 222 -23.94 8.84 4.59
C LEU A 222 -23.19 7.59 5.06
N ALA A 223 -22.72 7.59 6.32
CA ALA A 223 -22.16 6.40 6.94
C ALA A 223 -23.24 5.31 7.13
N ARG A 224 -24.45 5.68 7.56
CA ARG A 224 -25.59 4.78 7.67
C ARG A 224 -25.91 4.09 6.35
N GLN A 225 -26.00 4.86 5.26
CA GLN A 225 -26.26 4.29 3.93
C GLN A 225 -25.17 3.28 3.52
N SER A 226 -23.89 3.60 3.76
CA SER A 226 -22.79 2.69 3.44
C SER A 226 -22.84 1.41 4.29
N LEU A 227 -23.23 1.52 5.57
CA LEU A 227 -23.45 0.36 6.43
C LEU A 227 -24.63 -0.50 5.96
N GLU A 228 -25.70 0.09 5.45
CA GLU A 228 -26.86 -0.66 4.97
C GLU A 228 -26.58 -1.37 3.63
N ASP A 229 -25.80 -0.73 2.74
CA ASP A 229 -25.55 -1.25 1.39
C ASP A 229 -24.39 -2.25 1.32
N TYR A 230 -23.34 -2.06 2.13
CA TYR A 230 -22.04 -2.72 1.93
C TYR A 230 -21.44 -3.40 3.16
N SER A 231 -22.14 -3.41 4.29
CA SER A 231 -21.61 -3.89 5.57
C SER A 231 -22.42 -5.06 6.13
N ALA A 232 -21.84 -5.76 7.11
CA ALA A 232 -22.50 -6.91 7.74
C ALA A 232 -22.05 -7.09 9.19
N LEU A 233 -22.96 -7.59 10.03
CA LEU A 233 -22.63 -8.13 11.35
C LEU A 233 -22.78 -9.66 11.27
N ILE A 234 -21.68 -10.38 11.45
CA ILE A 234 -21.58 -11.82 11.20
C ILE A 234 -21.37 -12.56 12.52
N LEU A 235 -22.27 -13.49 12.84
CA LEU A 235 -22.06 -14.48 13.89
C LEU A 235 -21.33 -15.70 13.30
N ALA A 236 -20.16 -16.01 13.83
CA ALA A 236 -19.44 -17.26 13.58
C ALA A 236 -19.71 -18.27 14.70
N ASP A 237 -19.62 -19.56 14.40
CA ASP A 237 -19.79 -20.64 15.38
C ASP A 237 -18.59 -20.74 16.34
N SER A 238 -17.42 -20.25 15.91
CA SER A 238 -16.20 -20.24 16.72
C SER A 238 -15.19 -19.17 16.28
N ALA A 239 -14.17 -18.96 17.11
CA ALA A 239 -13.01 -18.11 16.81
C ALA A 239 -12.29 -18.54 15.53
N GLU A 240 -12.12 -19.84 15.33
CA GLU A 240 -11.46 -20.42 14.15
C GLU A 240 -12.27 -20.13 12.88
N GLN A 241 -13.59 -20.31 12.92
CA GLN A 241 -14.44 -19.99 11.76
C GLN A 241 -14.45 -18.48 11.46
N ALA A 242 -14.38 -17.64 12.50
CA ALA A 242 -14.27 -16.20 12.35
C ALA A 242 -12.96 -15.80 11.65
N ALA A 243 -11.83 -16.40 12.04
CA ALA A 243 -10.54 -16.22 11.37
C ALA A 243 -10.58 -16.73 9.92
N MET A 244 -11.13 -17.92 9.66
CA MET A 244 -11.31 -18.45 8.30
C MET A 244 -12.17 -17.53 7.42
N THR A 245 -13.22 -16.93 7.99
CA THR A 245 -14.10 -15.99 7.26
C THR A 245 -13.36 -14.70 6.95
N THR A 246 -12.59 -14.18 7.91
CA THR A 246 -11.71 -13.02 7.72
C THR A 246 -10.72 -13.27 6.57
N ASP A 247 -10.05 -14.42 6.57
CA ASP A 247 -9.13 -14.84 5.51
C ASP A 247 -9.80 -15.02 4.14
N ARG A 248 -11.08 -15.43 4.13
CA ARG A 248 -11.87 -15.54 2.90
C ARG A 248 -12.23 -14.18 2.31
N LEU A 249 -12.38 -13.16 3.14
CA LEU A 249 -12.65 -11.80 2.69
C LEU A 249 -11.36 -11.05 2.30
N ALA A 250 -10.24 -11.30 2.99
CA ALA A 250 -8.93 -10.68 2.71
C ALA A 250 -9.02 -9.15 2.63
N THR A 251 -9.48 -8.56 3.73
CA THR A 251 -9.83 -7.14 3.83
C THR A 251 -8.61 -6.21 3.75
N GLU A 252 -8.87 -4.96 3.39
CA GLU A 252 -7.91 -3.86 3.44
C GLU A 252 -7.42 -3.61 4.88
N HIS A 253 -8.32 -3.38 5.83
CA HIS A 253 -8.00 -3.15 7.25
C HIS A 253 -8.61 -4.24 8.13
N LEU A 254 -7.78 -4.90 8.95
CA LEU A 254 -8.23 -5.87 9.94
C LEU A 254 -7.95 -5.35 11.35
N HIS A 255 -9.00 -5.13 12.14
CA HIS A 255 -8.88 -4.84 13.55
C HIS A 255 -9.22 -6.08 14.38
N ILE A 256 -8.23 -6.61 15.10
CA ILE A 256 -8.39 -7.73 16.02
C ILE A 256 -8.60 -7.16 17.42
N SER A 257 -9.86 -7.04 17.82
CA SER A 257 -10.29 -6.54 19.12
C SER A 257 -10.76 -7.69 20.02
N THR A 258 -9.80 -8.49 20.48
CA THR A 258 -10.02 -9.67 21.35
C THR A 258 -9.18 -9.59 22.62
N ALA A 259 -9.43 -10.48 23.58
CA ALA A 259 -8.67 -10.56 24.84
C ALA A 259 -7.21 -10.99 24.61
N ASP A 260 -6.96 -11.84 23.61
CA ASP A 260 -5.63 -12.24 23.14
C ASP A 260 -5.50 -12.02 21.62
N PRO A 261 -5.18 -10.78 21.20
CA PRO A 261 -5.10 -10.45 19.77
C PRO A 261 -3.93 -11.12 19.07
N GLU A 262 -2.86 -11.48 19.80
CA GLU A 262 -1.69 -12.17 19.26
C GLU A 262 -2.00 -13.64 18.92
N ALA A 263 -2.77 -14.32 19.77
CA ALA A 263 -3.24 -15.68 19.47
C ALA A 263 -4.17 -15.69 18.25
N MET A 264 -5.02 -14.67 18.11
CA MET A 264 -5.91 -14.55 16.96
C MET A 264 -5.16 -14.20 15.66
N LEU A 265 -4.16 -13.31 15.73
CA LEU A 265 -3.32 -12.96 14.58
C LEU A 265 -2.69 -14.19 13.91
N LYS A 266 -2.23 -15.17 14.70
CA LYS A 266 -1.62 -16.41 14.18
C LYS A 266 -2.58 -17.26 13.33
N GLN A 267 -3.88 -17.01 13.42
CA GLN A 267 -4.91 -17.75 12.69
C GLN A 267 -5.32 -17.06 11.38
N VAL A 268 -4.90 -15.81 11.16
CA VAL A 268 -5.24 -15.02 9.97
C VAL A 268 -4.00 -14.85 9.09
N GLN A 269 -4.18 -15.01 7.79
CA GLN A 269 -3.10 -14.91 6.79
C GLN A 269 -3.24 -13.68 5.88
N ASN A 270 -4.46 -13.21 5.61
CA ASN A 270 -4.73 -12.22 4.57
C ASN A 270 -5.41 -10.98 5.16
N ALA A 271 -4.66 -9.88 5.22
CA ALA A 271 -5.15 -8.54 5.48
C ALA A 271 -4.14 -7.52 4.95
N GLY A 272 -4.59 -6.34 4.52
CA GLY A 272 -3.68 -5.27 4.09
C GLY A 272 -2.89 -4.68 5.27
N ALA A 273 -3.61 -4.17 6.27
CA ALA A 273 -3.06 -3.68 7.53
C ALA A 273 -3.79 -4.32 8.72
N ILE A 274 -3.05 -4.65 9.77
CA ILE A 274 -3.58 -5.33 10.96
C ILE A 274 -3.38 -4.45 12.19
N PHE A 275 -4.46 -4.26 12.94
CA PHE A 275 -4.52 -3.47 14.16
C PHE A 275 -4.85 -4.40 15.33
N LEU A 276 -4.01 -4.42 16.36
CA LEU A 276 -4.11 -5.39 17.46
C LEU A 276 -4.58 -4.73 18.75
N GLY A 277 -5.60 -5.33 19.37
CA GLY A 277 -6.13 -4.94 20.68
C GLY A 277 -7.13 -3.79 20.64
N HIS A 278 -7.80 -3.58 21.77
CA HIS A 278 -8.95 -2.66 21.88
C HIS A 278 -8.63 -1.17 21.69
N TYR A 279 -7.37 -0.75 21.82
CA TYR A 279 -6.97 0.66 21.80
C TYR A 279 -6.21 1.06 20.53
N THR A 280 -6.35 0.25 19.48
CA THR A 280 -5.63 0.44 18.22
C THR A 280 -6.63 0.66 17.07
N PRO A 281 -7.41 1.75 17.08
CA PRO A 281 -8.38 2.01 16.01
C PRO A 281 -7.65 2.23 14.68
N VAL A 282 -8.33 1.91 13.57
CA VAL A 282 -7.78 2.00 12.20
C VAL A 282 -7.22 3.40 11.90
N ALA A 283 -7.87 4.44 12.45
CA ALA A 283 -7.45 5.83 12.31
C ALA A 283 -5.97 6.09 12.73
N LEU A 284 -5.41 5.33 13.68
CA LEU A 284 -3.99 5.47 14.02
C LEU A 284 -3.09 5.14 12.82
N GLY A 285 -3.43 4.09 12.07
CA GLY A 285 -2.73 3.69 10.85
C GLY A 285 -2.93 4.69 9.71
N ASP A 286 -4.15 5.21 9.55
CA ASP A 286 -4.48 6.18 8.50
C ASP A 286 -3.72 7.50 8.62
N TYR A 287 -3.33 7.87 9.84
CA TYR A 287 -2.82 9.20 10.12
C TYR A 287 -1.42 9.28 10.70
N VAL A 288 -1.03 8.44 11.67
CA VAL A 288 0.11 8.77 12.53
C VAL A 288 1.09 7.63 12.82
N ALA A 289 0.67 6.36 12.73
CA ALA A 289 1.47 5.24 13.21
C ALA A 289 2.76 5.02 12.41
N GLY A 290 2.71 5.13 11.08
CA GLY A 290 3.90 5.02 10.21
C GLY A 290 3.72 4.20 8.92
N PRO A 291 3.07 3.01 8.95
CA PRO A 291 2.73 2.28 7.73
C PRO A 291 1.83 3.10 6.80
N SER A 292 1.93 2.87 5.49
CA SER A 292 1.06 3.56 4.52
C SER A 292 -0.36 3.02 4.60
N HIS A 293 -1.34 3.92 4.52
CA HIS A 293 -2.75 3.57 4.35
C HIS A 293 -3.16 3.30 2.89
N VAL A 294 -2.21 3.37 1.95
CA VAL A 294 -2.49 3.00 0.56
C VAL A 294 -2.40 1.48 0.47
N LEU A 295 -3.55 0.84 0.65
CA LEU A 295 -3.66 -0.58 0.92
C LEU A 295 -4.42 -1.32 -0.20
N PRO A 296 -4.27 -2.66 -0.27
CA PRO A 296 -5.03 -3.49 -1.20
C PRO A 296 -6.48 -3.68 -0.72
N THR A 297 -7.44 -3.37 -1.59
CA THR A 297 -8.90 -3.49 -1.34
C THR A 297 -9.53 -4.61 -2.16
N GLY A 298 -10.80 -4.95 -1.93
CA GLY A 298 -11.56 -5.83 -2.83
C GLY A 298 -11.07 -7.28 -2.82
N GLY A 299 -10.57 -7.74 -1.67
CA GLY A 299 -9.99 -9.07 -1.50
C GLY A 299 -8.59 -9.25 -2.10
N THR A 300 -7.94 -8.17 -2.55
CA THR A 300 -6.62 -8.25 -3.18
C THR A 300 -5.47 -8.39 -2.19
N ALA A 301 -5.71 -8.24 -0.87
CA ALA A 301 -4.72 -8.51 0.18
C ALA A 301 -4.20 -9.97 0.17
N ARG A 302 -4.80 -10.85 -0.64
CA ARG A 302 -4.29 -12.20 -0.94
C ARG A 302 -2.97 -12.23 -1.70
N PHE A 303 -2.67 -11.17 -2.46
CA PHE A 303 -1.52 -11.14 -3.37
C PHE A 303 -0.87 -9.77 -3.51
N ALA A 304 -1.56 -8.71 -3.11
CA ALA A 304 -1.06 -7.33 -3.14
C ALA A 304 -0.67 -6.89 -1.72
N ASN A 305 0.26 -5.94 -1.66
CA ASN A 305 0.77 -5.39 -0.41
C ASN A 305 0.33 -3.94 -0.25
N GLY A 306 0.36 -3.44 0.98
CA GLY A 306 0.33 -1.99 1.23
C GLY A 306 1.56 -1.30 0.67
N LEU A 307 1.39 -0.07 0.20
CA LEU A 307 2.47 0.74 -0.35
C LEU A 307 3.58 0.95 0.68
N CYS A 308 4.82 0.74 0.27
CA CYS A 308 6.00 0.97 1.09
C CYS A 308 7.16 1.52 0.27
N ALA A 309 8.25 1.91 0.93
CA ALA A 309 9.43 2.45 0.27
C ALA A 309 10.05 1.47 -0.74
N ASN A 310 9.87 0.15 -0.54
CA ASN A 310 10.38 -0.85 -1.48
C ASN A 310 9.66 -0.83 -2.84
N ASP A 311 8.41 -0.36 -2.91
CA ASP A 311 7.65 -0.25 -4.16
C ASP A 311 8.20 0.83 -5.11
N PHE A 312 9.10 1.68 -4.59
CA PHE A 312 9.80 2.72 -5.34
C PHE A 312 11.20 2.28 -5.78
N LEU A 313 11.59 1.02 -5.52
CA LEU A 313 12.88 0.46 -5.90
C LEU A 313 12.75 -0.43 -7.14
N LYS A 314 13.71 -0.30 -8.05
CA LYS A 314 13.98 -1.27 -9.11
C LYS A 314 15.09 -2.21 -8.66
N ARG A 315 14.94 -3.50 -8.96
CA ARG A 315 15.92 -4.54 -8.67
C ARG A 315 16.59 -5.07 -9.94
N SER A 316 17.89 -5.30 -9.90
CA SER A 316 18.64 -5.92 -11.00
C SER A 316 19.55 -7.03 -10.48
N SER A 317 19.52 -8.19 -11.14
CA SER A 317 20.50 -9.25 -10.91
C SER A 317 21.82 -8.87 -11.59
N ILE A 318 22.91 -8.95 -10.83
CA ILE A 318 24.28 -8.77 -11.33
C ILE A 318 24.99 -10.11 -11.16
N ILE A 319 25.53 -10.62 -12.26
CA ILE A 319 26.17 -11.94 -12.31
C ILE A 319 27.59 -11.73 -12.81
N SER A 320 28.56 -12.19 -12.03
CA SER A 320 29.98 -12.13 -12.37
C SER A 320 30.60 -13.50 -12.20
N TYR A 321 31.28 -13.95 -13.25
CA TYR A 321 32.02 -15.21 -13.31
C TYR A 321 33.45 -14.90 -13.70
N ASP A 322 34.41 -15.52 -13.02
CA ASP A 322 35.75 -15.63 -13.58
C ASP A 322 35.87 -16.82 -14.55
N LYS A 323 37.06 -16.97 -15.12
CA LYS A 323 37.34 -17.99 -16.14
C LYS A 323 37.17 -19.41 -15.62
N ASP A 324 37.60 -19.67 -14.40
CA ASP A 324 37.58 -21.02 -13.83
C ASP A 324 36.19 -21.41 -13.37
N ALA A 325 35.39 -20.46 -12.86
CA ALA A 325 33.97 -20.67 -12.61
C ALA A 325 33.18 -20.92 -13.90
N LEU A 326 33.48 -20.19 -14.99
CA LEU A 326 32.83 -20.45 -16.29
C LEU A 326 33.15 -21.86 -16.78
N ARG A 327 34.40 -22.30 -16.68
CA ARG A 327 34.82 -23.67 -17.02
C ARG A 327 34.07 -24.71 -16.19
N HIS A 328 33.88 -24.45 -14.90
CA HIS A 328 33.15 -25.34 -14.01
C HIS A 328 31.70 -25.56 -14.44
N ASP A 329 30.97 -24.48 -14.78
CA ASP A 329 29.54 -24.55 -15.12
C ASP A 329 29.26 -24.82 -16.61
N ALA A 330 30.27 -24.78 -17.47
CA ALA A 330 30.09 -24.79 -18.92
C ALA A 330 29.30 -25.99 -19.45
N ASP A 331 29.56 -27.20 -18.95
CA ASP A 331 28.90 -28.39 -19.44
C ASP A 331 27.41 -28.42 -19.08
N ASN A 332 27.02 -27.83 -17.95
CA ASN A 332 25.61 -27.65 -17.59
C ASN A 332 24.91 -26.68 -18.57
N VAL A 333 25.57 -25.56 -18.91
CA VAL A 333 25.01 -24.58 -19.85
C VAL A 333 24.90 -25.18 -21.25
N ARG A 334 25.93 -25.89 -21.72
CA ARG A 334 25.93 -26.58 -23.03
C ARG A 334 24.81 -27.60 -23.12
N LEU A 335 24.64 -28.43 -22.09
CA LEU A 335 23.62 -29.47 -22.06
C LEU A 335 22.22 -28.87 -22.20
N LEU A 336 21.90 -27.83 -21.43
CA LEU A 336 20.61 -27.16 -21.52
C LEU A 336 20.42 -26.46 -22.87
N ALA A 337 21.43 -25.72 -23.33
CA ALA A 337 21.36 -25.05 -24.63
C ALA A 337 21.14 -26.04 -25.80
N ASP A 338 21.78 -27.21 -25.77
CA ASP A 338 21.54 -28.26 -26.77
C ASP A 338 20.12 -28.81 -26.70
N LYS A 339 19.60 -29.06 -25.48
CA LYS A 339 18.25 -29.58 -25.27
C LYS A 339 17.17 -28.59 -25.71
N GLU A 340 17.43 -27.30 -25.58
CA GLU A 340 16.55 -26.22 -26.03
C GLU A 340 16.79 -25.83 -27.49
N GLY A 341 17.80 -26.40 -28.16
CA GLY A 341 18.16 -26.05 -29.54
C GLY A 341 18.77 -24.65 -29.70
N LEU A 342 19.23 -24.03 -28.61
CA LEU A 342 19.76 -22.66 -28.57
C LEU A 342 21.27 -22.64 -28.86
N THR A 343 21.64 -22.92 -30.10
CA THR A 343 23.05 -23.06 -30.53
C THR A 343 23.90 -21.80 -30.27
N ALA A 344 23.33 -20.60 -30.38
CA ALA A 344 24.03 -19.35 -30.08
C ALA A 344 24.35 -19.19 -28.58
N HIS A 345 23.48 -19.66 -27.68
CA HIS A 345 23.73 -19.64 -26.23
C HIS A 345 24.91 -20.55 -25.88
N ARG A 346 24.90 -21.78 -26.42
CA ARG A 346 26.04 -22.69 -26.30
C ARG A 346 27.33 -22.06 -26.80
N ASN A 347 27.32 -21.53 -28.02
CA ASN A 347 28.52 -20.97 -28.65
C ASN A 347 29.10 -19.80 -27.85
N SER A 348 28.26 -19.03 -27.16
CA SER A 348 28.71 -17.94 -26.29
C SER A 348 29.60 -18.41 -25.13
N VAL A 349 29.41 -19.64 -24.64
CA VAL A 349 30.28 -20.28 -23.64
C VAL A 349 31.51 -20.87 -24.34
N ASP A 350 31.30 -21.62 -25.43
CA ASP A 350 32.37 -22.35 -26.13
C ASP A 350 33.51 -21.43 -26.56
N ILE A 351 33.21 -20.26 -27.12
CA ILE A 351 34.23 -19.32 -27.57
C ILE A 351 35.12 -18.80 -26.43
N ARG A 352 34.59 -18.65 -25.21
CA ARG A 352 35.34 -18.19 -24.03
C ARG A 352 36.23 -19.29 -23.43
N LEU A 353 35.90 -20.55 -23.69
CA LEU A 353 36.70 -21.69 -23.25
C LEU A 353 37.88 -22.00 -24.18
N GLN A 354 37.90 -21.41 -25.37
CA GLN A 354 38.99 -21.54 -26.34
C GLN A 354 40.19 -20.63 -26.02
N GLU A 355 40.00 -19.61 -25.16
CA GLU A 355 41.06 -18.76 -24.62
C GLU A 355 41.74 -19.38 -23.39
#